data_AF-A0A2N1IQR2-F1
#
_entry.id   AF-A0A2N1IQR2-F1
#
_cell.length_a   1.000
_cell.length_b   1.000
_cell.length_c   1.000
_cell.angle_alpha   90.00
_cell.angle_beta   90.00
_cell.angle_gamma   90.00
#
_symmetry.space_group_name_H-M   'P 1'
#
loop_
_entity.id
_entity.type
_entity.pdbx_description
1 polymer ?
#
loop_
_entity_poly.entity_id
_entity_poly.type
_entity_poly.pdbx_seq_one_letter_code
_entity_poly.pdbx_strand_id
1 'polypeptide(L)'
;MAGQNYHFIHQEAEGNEYARSRYQEQTVHLFNTVEKALAGRDFIARMYSIADMAIYPWLRIHAQLQVDIQTLPNVAGYLKRMAAREEVLTAYAKGARSTSTLPG
;
A
#
# COMPACT_ATOMS: atom_id res chain seq x y z
N MET A 1 8.20 -5.54 4.53
CA MET A 1 8.36 -6.45 3.37
C MET A 1 7.88 -5.82 2.07
N ALA A 2 6.80 -5.02 2.06
CA ALA A 2 6.33 -4.30 0.86
C ALA A 2 7.41 -3.41 0.19
N GLY A 3 8.25 -2.72 0.96
CA GLY A 3 9.37 -1.93 0.41
C GLY A 3 10.45 -2.76 -0.30
N GLN A 4 10.69 -3.99 0.18
CA GLN A 4 11.61 -4.91 -0.48
C GLN A 4 10.98 -5.45 -1.77
N ASN A 5 9.68 -5.78 -1.75
CA ASN A 5 8.96 -6.16 -2.97
C ASN A 5 8.98 -5.06 -4.04
N TYR A 6 8.71 -3.82 -3.65
CA TYR A 6 8.81 -2.66 -4.54
C TYR A 6 10.21 -2.57 -5.19
N HIS A 7 11.26 -2.69 -4.39
CA HIS A 7 12.65 -2.67 -4.86
C HIS A 7 12.95 -3.82 -5.84
N PHE A 8 12.52 -5.05 -5.53
CA PHE A 8 12.77 -6.20 -6.40
C PHE A 8 11.94 -6.20 -7.68
N ILE A 9 10.73 -5.63 -7.68
CA ILE A 9 9.89 -5.51 -8.88
C ILE A 9 10.50 -4.51 -9.88
N HIS A 10 11.04 -3.39 -9.40
CA HIS A 10 11.47 -2.27 -10.23
C HIS A 10 12.98 -2.25 -10.58
N GLN A 11 13.78 -3.18 -10.06
CA GLN A 11 15.16 -3.39 -10.53
C GLN A 11 15.24 -4.52 -11.57
N GLU A 12 15.89 -4.22 -12.71
CA GLU A 12 16.42 -5.19 -13.69
C GLU A 12 17.78 -5.74 -13.19
N ALA A 13 18.25 -6.96 -13.49
CA ALA A 13 17.70 -8.14 -14.15
C ALA A 13 18.64 -9.33 -13.82
N GLU A 14 18.13 -10.56 -14.00
CA GLU A 14 18.82 -11.86 -13.88
C GLU A 14 19.29 -12.31 -12.47
N GLY A 15 18.80 -13.50 -12.07
CA GLY A 15 19.39 -14.28 -10.98
C GLY A 15 18.65 -14.29 -9.64
N ASN A 16 17.47 -13.67 -9.50
CA ASN A 16 16.78 -13.61 -8.20
C ASN A 16 15.27 -13.88 -8.22
N GLU A 17 14.84 -14.84 -9.03
CA GLU A 17 13.44 -15.30 -9.08
C GLU A 17 12.93 -15.78 -7.71
N TYR A 18 13.79 -16.43 -6.91
CA TYR A 18 13.43 -16.87 -5.56
C TYR A 18 13.08 -15.70 -4.63
N ALA A 19 13.92 -14.65 -4.56
CA ALA A 19 13.60 -13.51 -3.70
C ALA A 19 12.36 -12.76 -4.21
N ARG A 20 12.22 -12.59 -5.54
CA ARG A 20 11.02 -11.99 -6.12
C ARG A 20 9.76 -12.74 -5.71
N SER A 21 9.73 -14.06 -5.92
CA SER A 21 8.58 -14.89 -5.52
C SER A 21 8.32 -14.80 -4.01
N ARG A 22 9.36 -14.96 -3.19
CA ARG A 22 9.26 -14.87 -1.73
C ARG A 22 8.67 -13.52 -1.28
N TYR A 23 9.19 -12.40 -1.79
CA TYR A 23 8.70 -11.08 -1.36
C TYR A 23 7.32 -10.74 -1.92
N GLN A 24 6.94 -11.30 -3.07
CA GLN A 24 5.59 -11.21 -3.60
C GLN A 24 4.60 -11.98 -2.71
N GLU A 25 4.88 -13.24 -2.39
CA GLU A 25 4.05 -14.06 -1.49
C GLU A 25 3.86 -13.39 -0.13
N GLN A 26 4.93 -12.82 0.42
CA GLN A 26 4.87 -12.13 1.71
C GLN A 26 4.09 -10.82 1.63
N THR A 27 4.14 -10.12 0.49
CA THR A 27 3.31 -8.94 0.26
C THR A 27 1.83 -9.33 0.19
N VAL A 28 1.49 -10.38 -0.56
CA VAL A 28 0.13 -10.92 -0.62
C VAL A 28 -0.34 -11.36 0.78
N HIS A 29 0.52 -11.99 1.56
CA HIS A 29 0.19 -12.38 2.94
C HIS A 29 -0.11 -11.18 3.86
N LEU A 30 0.66 -10.10 3.75
CA LEU A 30 0.40 -8.87 4.50
C LEU A 30 -0.94 -8.25 4.10
N PHE A 31 -1.24 -8.19 2.80
CA PHE A 31 -2.53 -7.70 2.31
C PHE A 31 -3.70 -8.55 2.83
N ASN A 32 -3.58 -9.88 2.81
CA ASN A 32 -4.57 -10.79 3.40
C ASN A 32 -4.74 -10.61 4.92
N THR A 33 -3.66 -10.27 5.63
CA THR A 33 -3.73 -9.97 7.06
C THR A 33 -4.52 -8.69 7.31
N VAL A 34 -4.30 -7.66 6.51
CA VAL A 34 -5.05 -6.40 6.59
C VAL A 34 -6.51 -6.60 6.21
N GLU A 35 -6.80 -7.37 5.16
CA GLU A 35 -8.16 -7.75 4.74
C GLU A 35 -8.94 -8.37 5.91
N LYS A 36 -8.35 -9.33 6.61
CA LYS A 36 -8.96 -9.94 7.81
C LYS A 36 -9.11 -8.96 8.95
N ALA A 37 -8.12 -8.09 9.18
CA ALA A 37 -8.17 -7.11 10.26
C ALA A 37 -9.28 -6.06 10.05
N LEU A 38 -9.60 -5.73 8.79
CA LEU A 38 -10.64 -4.78 8.40
C LEU A 38 -12.05 -5.39 8.35
N ALA A 39 -12.19 -6.70 8.55
CA ALA A 39 -13.50 -7.35 8.59
C ALA A 39 -14.37 -6.74 9.71
N GLY A 40 -15.45 -6.05 9.31
CA GLY A 40 -16.36 -5.36 10.22
C GLY A 40 -15.78 -4.10 10.88
N ARG A 41 -14.72 -3.51 10.30
CA ARG A 41 -14.08 -2.29 10.83
C ARG A 41 -13.82 -1.28 9.74
N ASP A 42 -13.92 0.00 10.09
CA ASP A 42 -13.62 1.09 9.16
C ASP A 42 -12.12 1.35 9.02
N PHE A 43 -11.37 1.16 10.10
CA PHE A 43 -9.94 1.45 10.26
C PHE A 43 -9.17 0.28 10.90
N ILE A 44 -7.84 0.26 10.71
CA ILE A 44 -6.96 -0.83 11.15
C ILE A 44 -7.07 -1.06 12.67
N ALA A 45 -7.06 0.02 13.44
CA ALA A 45 -7.15 0.00 14.90
C ALA A 45 -8.57 0.29 15.42
N ARG A 46 -9.62 -0.04 14.64
CA ARG A 46 -11.05 0.32 14.85
C ARG A 46 -11.32 1.82 14.70
N MET A 47 -10.60 2.65 15.42
CA MET A 47 -10.58 4.10 15.22
C MET A 47 -9.39 4.49 14.34
N TYR A 48 -9.54 5.61 13.63
CA TYR A 48 -8.44 6.17 12.85
C TYR A 48 -7.23 6.47 13.74
N SER A 49 -6.05 6.05 13.29
CA SER A 49 -4.83 6.13 14.07
C SER A 49 -3.59 6.28 13.20
N ILE A 50 -2.43 6.41 13.83
CA ILE A 50 -1.13 6.38 13.15
C ILE A 50 -0.89 5.07 12.38
N ALA A 51 -1.56 3.98 12.75
CA ALA A 51 -1.46 2.72 12.00
C ALA A 51 -2.04 2.88 10.58
N ASP A 52 -3.16 3.57 10.45
CA ASP A 52 -3.80 3.85 9.16
C ASP A 52 -2.91 4.76 8.30
N MET A 53 -2.29 5.77 8.92
CA MET A 53 -1.34 6.66 8.26
C MET A 53 -0.10 5.91 7.73
N ALA A 54 0.43 4.97 8.51
CA ALA A 54 1.61 4.20 8.15
C ALA A 54 1.33 3.14 7.07
N ILE A 55 0.14 2.53 7.11
CA ILE A 55 -0.22 1.41 6.23
C ILE A 55 -0.81 1.90 4.90
N TYR A 56 -1.62 2.97 4.91
CA TYR A 56 -2.35 3.43 3.72
C TYR A 56 -1.48 3.66 2.48
N PRO A 57 -0.31 4.34 2.56
CA PRO A 57 0.52 4.58 1.38
C PRO A 57 0.97 3.30 0.68
N TRP A 58 1.25 2.23 1.44
CA TRP A 58 1.65 0.93 0.90
C TRP A 58 0.49 0.18 0.23
N LEU A 59 -0.71 0.24 0.81
CA LEU A 59 -1.90 -0.37 0.21
C LEU A 59 -2.33 0.37 -1.06
N ARG A 60 -2.19 1.70 -1.09
CA ARG A 60 -2.56 2.53 -2.25
C ARG A 60 -1.80 2.13 -3.52
N ILE A 61 -0.55 1.70 -3.40
CA ILE A 61 0.29 1.30 -4.54
C ILE A 61 0.19 -0.20 -4.86
N HIS A 62 -0.90 -0.88 -4.46
CA HIS A 62 -1.09 -2.33 -4.66
C HIS A 62 -0.82 -2.80 -6.08
N ALA A 63 -1.17 -2.02 -7.12
CA ALA A 63 -0.94 -2.38 -8.51
C ALA A 63 0.57 -2.45 -8.84
N GLN A 64 1.36 -1.52 -8.30
CA GLN A 64 2.84 -1.53 -8.42
C GLN A 64 3.47 -2.68 -7.62
N LEU A 65 2.77 -3.17 -6.60
CA LEU A 65 3.15 -4.34 -5.81
C LEU A 65 2.56 -5.65 -6.38
N GLN A 66 1.95 -5.62 -7.57
CA GLN A 66 1.35 -6.77 -8.23
C GLN A 66 0.31 -7.53 -7.37
N VAL A 67 -0.44 -6.80 -6.53
CA VAL A 67 -1.53 -7.38 -5.73
C VAL A 67 -2.87 -7.01 -6.36
N ASP A 68 -3.66 -8.04 -6.69
CA ASP A 68 -5.02 -7.88 -7.19
C ASP A 68 -5.98 -7.49 -6.07
N ILE A 69 -6.35 -6.21 -6.05
CA ILE A 69 -7.25 -5.64 -5.06
C ILE A 69 -8.69 -6.15 -5.18
N GLN A 70 -9.09 -6.71 -6.33
CA GLN A 70 -10.44 -7.27 -6.50
C GLN A 70 -10.67 -8.48 -5.60
N THR A 71 -9.60 -9.16 -5.17
CA THR A 71 -9.65 -10.27 -4.21
C THR A 71 -9.77 -9.83 -2.75
N LEU A 72 -9.69 -8.52 -2.47
CA LEU A 72 -9.58 -7.95 -1.12
C LEU A 72 -10.63 -6.84 -0.90
N PRO A 73 -11.92 -7.19 -0.79
CA PRO A 73 -13.00 -6.21 -0.76
C PRO A 73 -12.95 -5.27 0.46
N ASN A 74 -12.50 -5.73 1.63
CA ASN A 74 -12.39 -4.87 2.81
C ASN A 74 -11.24 -3.86 2.64
N VAL A 75 -10.10 -4.30 2.08
CA VAL A 75 -9.00 -3.38 1.71
C VAL A 75 -9.46 -2.38 0.65
N ALA A 76 -10.18 -2.82 -0.39
CA ALA A 76 -10.71 -1.93 -1.42
C ALA A 76 -11.65 -0.87 -0.84
N GLY A 77 -12.55 -1.27 0.07
CA GLY A 77 -13.43 -0.35 0.80
C GLY A 77 -12.65 0.63 1.67
N TYR A 78 -11.64 0.15 2.40
CA TYR A 78 -10.75 0.97 3.22
C TYR A 78 -9.98 2.00 2.38
N LEU A 79 -9.43 1.61 1.23
CA LEU A 79 -8.72 2.51 0.32
C LEU A 79 -9.62 3.65 -0.17
N LYS A 80 -10.88 3.34 -0.52
CA LYS A 80 -11.88 4.35 -0.91
C LYS A 80 -12.18 5.31 0.24
N ARG A 81 -12.43 4.79 1.45
CA ARG A 81 -12.67 5.62 2.65
C ARG A 81 -11.49 6.55 2.94
N MET A 82 -10.26 6.02 2.92
CA MET A 82 -9.05 6.82 3.16
C MET A 82 -8.80 7.86 2.07
N ALA A 83 -9.05 7.54 0.80
CA ALA A 83 -8.88 8.48 -0.30
C ALA A 83 -9.90 9.64 -0.26
N ALA A 84 -11.06 9.44 0.36
CA ALA A 84 -12.08 10.48 0.51
C ALA A 84 -11.82 11.45 1.67
N ARG A 85 -10.82 11.18 2.52
CA ARG A 85 -10.49 12.05 3.66
C ARG A 85 -9.78 13.34 3.21
N GLU A 86 -10.27 14.48 3.70
CA GLU A 86 -9.72 15.79 3.37
C GLU A 86 -8.24 15.93 3.78
N GLU A 87 -7.85 15.36 4.92
CA GLU A 87 -6.47 15.46 5.41
C GLU A 87 -5.52 14.64 4.53
N VAL A 88 -5.98 13.50 4.03
CA VAL A 88 -5.23 12.66 3.08
C VAL A 88 -5.08 13.41 1.75
N LEU A 89 -6.18 13.93 1.20
CA LEU A 89 -6.14 14.74 -0.04
C LEU A 89 -5.15 15.91 0.08
N THR A 90 -5.21 16.64 1.19
CA THR A 90 -4.31 17.77 1.48
C THR A 90 -2.85 17.34 1.56
N ALA A 91 -2.56 16.22 2.24
CA ALA A 91 -1.20 15.70 2.37
C ALA A 91 -0.59 15.33 1.01
N TYR A 92 -1.34 14.61 0.17
CA TYR A 92 -0.86 14.24 -1.17
C TYR A 92 -0.72 15.45 -2.09
N ALA A 93 -1.62 16.43 -2.01
CA ALA A 93 -1.48 17.68 -2.76
C ALA A 93 -0.21 18.44 -2.35
N LYS A 94 0.15 18.45 -1.06
CA LYS A 94 1.42 19.03 -0.57
C LYS A 94 2.62 18.25 -1.10
N GLY A 95 2.61 16.91 -1.00
CA GLY A 95 3.70 16.06 -1.47
C GLY A 95 3.98 16.22 -2.97
N ALA A 96 2.93 16.26 -3.79
CA ALA A 96 3.05 16.46 -5.24
C ALA A 96 3.69 17.80 -5.62
N ARG A 97 3.45 18.87 -4.83
CA ARG A 97 4.12 20.16 -5.04
C ARG A 97 5.61 20.08 -4.71
N SER A 98 5.99 19.38 -3.64
CA SER A 98 7.39 19.24 -3.23
C SER A 98 8.24 18.43 -4.21
N THR A 99 7.66 17.43 -4.88
CA THR A 99 8.37 16.63 -5.90
C THR A 99 8.59 17.37 -7.21
N SER A 100 7.86 18.47 -7.47
CA SER A 100 8.01 19.30 -8.68
C SER A 100 9.16 20.33 -8.59
N THR A 101 9.76 20.51 -7.41
CA THR A 101 10.75 21.58 -7.13
C THR A 101 12.19 21.10 -6.95
N LEU A 102 12.49 19.83 -7.25
CA LEU A 102 13.88 19.33 -7.21
C LEU A 102 14.54 19.52 -8.59
N PRO A 103 15.68 20.23 -8.69
CA PRO A 103 16.45 20.26 -9.93
C PRO A 103 17.04 18.86 -10.19
N GLY A 104 16.88 18.38 -11.42
CA GLY A 104 17.42 17.10 -11.89
C GLY A 104 18.93 17.10 -12.10
#